data_AF-A0A1N6YVA5-F1
#
_entry.id   AF-A0A1N6YVA5-F1
#
_cell.length_a   1.000
_cell.length_b   1.000
_cell.length_c   1.000
_cell.angle_alpha   90.00
_cell.angle_beta   90.00
_cell.angle_gamma   90.00
#
_symmetry.space_group_name_H-M   'P 1'
#
loop_
_entity.id
_entity.type
_entity.pdbx_description
1 polymer ?
#
loop_
_entity_poly.entity_id
_entity_poly.type
_entity_poly.pdbx_seq_one_letter_code
_entity_poly.pdbx_strand_id
1 'polypeptide(L)'
;MPSSQDYEYLLECKNVIGVDYDAEGDRVTVFVTQKESDECLSDEDHVEKRIAAAGDDVSLDVVDAGYDEERAGFDALSTLEPVPEAASGRTDRHRPIPAGVSEINENSTAGTGGPYPARVTDVGAGDAVWDGDVDSGDIVRLSNNHTYARSNAADLGEVILQPSPEDGGDADDAVGELVGYVPIEEGVRVDVAARSVDPEQESTAYYELEESWPTAVRREGYGDLQGETVTKTGRTTGVTSATIEATSASVRVDFGEDHGPVLLREQLVTGPMSEGGDSGSPVFLEDGTLVGLLFGGSVEQTICNRIATVETELGVEILTAEPDGEDGRTGREDVPVQTTAFDHTVSVDLETPSVSLEAIRFEDRIRPGESVDVAITIDAAPGTYWLAIDDERTTVSVDVDENEESRANATGTVPVSLPDELEDRITFRIRGGPIGTLA
;
A
#
# COMPACT_ATOMS: atom_id res chain seq x y z
N MET A 1 -21.06 -9.33 -7.63
CA MET A 1 -20.69 -8.72 -8.92
C MET A 1 -19.49 -9.51 -9.43
N PRO A 2 -19.34 -9.73 -10.74
CA PRO A 2 -18.17 -10.41 -11.27
C PRO A 2 -16.90 -9.64 -10.94
N SER A 3 -15.78 -10.33 -10.93
CA SER A 3 -14.44 -9.83 -10.63
C SER A 3 -13.42 -10.48 -11.56
N SER A 4 -12.19 -9.96 -11.62
CA SER A 4 -11.12 -10.57 -12.41
C SER A 4 -10.87 -12.04 -12.05
N GLN A 5 -11.10 -12.43 -10.79
CA GLN A 5 -10.95 -13.82 -10.33
C GLN A 5 -11.93 -14.78 -11.01
N ASP A 6 -13.14 -14.31 -11.37
CA ASP A 6 -14.13 -15.13 -12.08
C ASP A 6 -13.65 -15.50 -13.50
N TYR A 7 -12.68 -14.73 -14.03
CA TYR A 7 -12.09 -14.94 -15.35
C TYR A 7 -10.68 -15.56 -15.32
N GLU A 8 -10.15 -15.92 -14.14
CA GLU A 8 -8.82 -16.55 -14.00
C GLU A 8 -8.70 -17.88 -14.74
N TYR A 9 -9.80 -18.57 -15.04
CA TYR A 9 -9.76 -19.77 -15.87
C TYR A 9 -9.18 -19.49 -17.28
N LEU A 10 -9.28 -18.25 -17.79
CA LEU A 10 -8.66 -17.88 -19.06
C LEU A 10 -7.12 -17.89 -18.99
N LEU A 11 -6.52 -17.82 -17.80
CA LEU A 11 -5.09 -18.01 -17.60
C LEU A 11 -4.63 -19.45 -17.91
N GLU A 12 -5.54 -20.40 -18.10
CA GLU A 12 -5.20 -21.75 -18.60
C GLU A 12 -4.96 -21.78 -20.11
N CYS A 13 -5.40 -20.76 -20.84
CA CYS A 13 -5.21 -20.66 -22.28
C CYS A 13 -3.75 -20.34 -22.60
N LYS A 14 -3.23 -20.95 -23.67
CA LYS A 14 -1.90 -20.65 -24.18
C LYS A 14 -1.73 -19.14 -24.46
N ASN A 15 -0.53 -18.63 -24.18
CA ASN A 15 -0.13 -17.22 -24.29
C ASN A 15 -0.86 -16.26 -23.35
N VAL A 16 -1.89 -16.65 -22.59
CA VAL A 16 -2.58 -15.75 -21.66
C VAL A 16 -1.77 -15.59 -20.37
N ILE A 17 -1.36 -14.36 -20.09
CA ILE A 17 -0.54 -14.00 -18.93
C ILE A 17 -1.22 -13.02 -17.98
N GLY A 18 -2.39 -12.50 -18.35
CA GLY A 18 -3.16 -11.65 -17.45
C GLY A 18 -4.62 -11.53 -17.85
N VAL A 19 -5.47 -11.28 -16.85
CA VAL A 19 -6.90 -11.02 -17.03
C VAL A 19 -7.34 -9.88 -16.11
N ASP A 20 -8.19 -9.00 -16.60
CA ASP A 20 -8.86 -7.98 -15.80
C ASP A 20 -10.34 -7.93 -16.19
N TYR A 21 -11.20 -7.68 -15.20
CA TYR A 21 -12.62 -7.41 -15.42
C TYR A 21 -12.97 -5.98 -14.97
N ASP A 22 -13.31 -5.15 -15.96
CA ASP A 22 -13.82 -3.80 -15.79
C ASP A 22 -15.35 -3.86 -15.63
N ALA A 23 -15.80 -3.65 -14.39
CA ALA A 23 -17.22 -3.72 -14.03
C ALA A 23 -18.04 -2.54 -14.56
N GLU A 24 -17.42 -1.39 -14.86
CA GLU A 24 -18.13 -0.22 -15.40
C GLU A 24 -18.39 -0.41 -16.90
N GLY A 25 -17.41 -0.95 -17.62
CA GLY A 25 -17.50 -1.30 -19.03
C GLY A 25 -18.15 -2.65 -19.34
N ASP A 26 -18.37 -3.49 -18.32
CA ASP A 26 -18.73 -4.91 -18.47
C ASP A 26 -17.82 -5.61 -19.49
N ARG A 27 -16.51 -5.51 -19.23
CA ARG A 27 -15.45 -5.86 -20.17
C ARG A 27 -14.39 -6.73 -19.50
N VAL A 28 -14.02 -7.81 -20.18
CA VAL A 28 -12.85 -8.62 -19.86
C VAL A 28 -11.70 -8.19 -20.76
N THR A 29 -10.59 -7.78 -20.17
CA THR A 29 -9.33 -7.54 -20.87
C THR A 29 -8.41 -8.73 -20.63
N VAL A 30 -7.90 -9.34 -21.69
CA VAL A 30 -6.96 -10.46 -21.63
C VAL A 30 -5.61 -10.03 -22.18
N PHE A 31 -4.57 -10.12 -21.37
CA PHE A 31 -3.19 -9.86 -21.76
C PHE A 31 -2.54 -11.15 -22.27
N VAL A 32 -2.03 -11.10 -23.50
CA VAL A 32 -1.37 -12.24 -24.14
C VAL A 32 0.05 -11.94 -24.54
N THR A 33 0.93 -12.94 -24.52
CA THR A 33 2.33 -12.77 -24.92
C THR A 33 2.49 -12.51 -26.42
N GLN A 34 1.55 -13.02 -27.22
CA GLN A 34 1.45 -12.79 -28.66
C GLN A 34 0.02 -13.09 -29.13
N LYS A 35 -0.46 -12.34 -30.12
CA LYS A 35 -1.74 -12.64 -30.79
C LYS A 35 -1.60 -13.71 -31.87
N GLU A 36 -2.43 -14.73 -31.80
CA GLU A 36 -2.59 -15.76 -32.86
C GLU A 36 -3.93 -15.56 -33.59
N SER A 37 -4.03 -16.02 -34.84
CA SER A 37 -5.31 -15.99 -35.57
C SER A 37 -6.24 -17.11 -35.10
N ASP A 38 -7.56 -16.89 -35.22
CA ASP A 38 -8.58 -17.87 -34.83
C ASP A 38 -8.40 -19.27 -35.46
N GLU A 39 -7.80 -19.34 -36.66
CA GLU A 39 -7.53 -20.59 -37.37
C GLU A 39 -6.37 -21.39 -36.74
N CYS A 40 -5.50 -20.73 -35.99
CA CYS A 40 -4.35 -21.31 -35.30
C CYS A 40 -4.66 -21.70 -33.86
N LEU A 41 -5.74 -21.16 -33.27
CA LEU A 41 -6.14 -21.41 -31.89
C LEU A 41 -7.04 -22.66 -31.78
N SER A 42 -6.73 -23.50 -30.80
CA SER A 42 -7.64 -24.57 -30.38
C SER A 42 -8.86 -23.98 -29.66
N ASP A 43 -9.96 -24.73 -29.53
CA ASP A 43 -11.11 -24.26 -28.73
C ASP A 43 -10.75 -24.05 -27.24
N GLU A 44 -9.71 -24.75 -26.74
CA GLU A 44 -9.23 -24.63 -25.36
C GLU A 44 -8.41 -23.35 -25.14
N ASP A 45 -7.72 -22.86 -26.17
CA ASP A 45 -6.89 -21.64 -26.14
C ASP A 45 -7.62 -20.39 -26.65
N HIS A 46 -8.85 -20.54 -27.16
CA HIS A 46 -9.61 -19.45 -27.73
C HIS A 46 -10.47 -18.75 -26.68
N VAL A 47 -9.97 -17.62 -26.17
CA VAL A 47 -10.59 -16.85 -25.07
C VAL A 47 -12.07 -16.52 -25.30
N GLU A 48 -12.46 -16.08 -26.51
CA GLU A 48 -13.88 -15.78 -26.82
C GLU A 48 -14.78 -17.01 -26.70
N LYS A 49 -14.32 -18.18 -27.16
CA LYS A 49 -15.08 -19.43 -27.05
C LYS A 49 -15.17 -19.90 -25.61
N ARG A 50 -14.11 -19.68 -24.83
CA ARG A 50 -14.04 -20.00 -23.39
C ARG A 50 -15.03 -19.16 -22.59
N ILE A 51 -15.13 -17.86 -22.86
CA ILE A 51 -16.14 -16.95 -22.27
C ILE A 51 -17.56 -17.39 -22.66
N ALA A 52 -17.81 -17.61 -23.95
CA ALA A 52 -19.13 -18.06 -24.42
C ALA A 52 -19.54 -19.42 -23.81
N ALA A 53 -18.60 -20.33 -23.59
CA ALA A 53 -18.84 -21.63 -22.96
C ALA A 53 -19.13 -21.53 -21.46
N ALA A 54 -18.57 -20.54 -20.76
CA ALA A 54 -18.91 -20.22 -19.37
C ALA A 54 -20.32 -19.61 -19.25
N GLY A 55 -20.85 -19.07 -20.34
CA GLY A 55 -22.19 -18.49 -20.43
C GLY A 55 -22.25 -17.01 -20.11
N ASP A 56 -21.10 -16.33 -20.14
CA ASP A 56 -20.97 -14.89 -19.90
C ASP A 56 -21.18 -14.10 -21.20
N ASP A 57 -21.91 -13.00 -21.10
CA ASP A 57 -22.17 -12.05 -22.20
C ASP A 57 -21.48 -10.73 -21.85
N VAL A 58 -20.15 -10.72 -22.01
CA VAL A 58 -19.27 -9.60 -21.68
C VAL A 58 -18.49 -9.15 -22.90
N SER A 59 -18.10 -7.87 -22.95
CA SER A 59 -17.20 -7.41 -23.99
C SER A 59 -15.79 -7.95 -23.75
N LEU A 60 -15.05 -8.25 -24.83
CA LEU A 60 -13.71 -8.80 -24.76
C LEU A 60 -12.72 -7.87 -25.45
N ASP A 61 -11.63 -7.56 -24.77
CA ASP A 61 -10.44 -6.96 -25.35
C ASP A 61 -9.24 -7.90 -25.16
N VAL A 62 -8.43 -8.05 -26.21
CA VAL A 62 -7.22 -8.87 -26.17
C VAL A 62 -6.04 -7.97 -26.46
N VAL A 63 -5.15 -7.83 -25.48
CA VAL A 63 -4.00 -6.93 -25.49
C VAL A 63 -2.74 -7.74 -25.69
N ASP A 64 -1.90 -7.33 -26.64
CA ASP A 64 -0.60 -7.97 -26.88
C ASP A 64 0.45 -7.34 -25.96
N ALA A 65 1.21 -8.18 -25.26
CA ALA A 65 2.26 -7.75 -24.34
C ALA A 65 3.61 -7.54 -25.02
N GLY A 66 3.73 -7.80 -26.33
CA GLY A 66 4.90 -7.45 -27.11
C GLY A 66 6.08 -8.41 -26.96
N TYR A 67 5.83 -9.66 -26.56
CA TYR A 67 6.89 -10.67 -26.47
C TYR A 67 7.21 -11.33 -27.82
N ASP A 68 6.24 -11.40 -28.74
CA ASP A 68 6.34 -12.12 -30.02
C ASP A 68 6.73 -13.62 -29.87
N GLU A 69 6.57 -14.17 -28.66
CA GLU A 69 6.82 -15.58 -28.33
C GLU A 69 5.97 -16.02 -27.12
N GLU A 70 5.97 -17.32 -26.82
CA GLU A 70 5.27 -17.85 -25.66
C GLU A 70 6.09 -17.61 -24.39
N ARG A 71 5.46 -17.03 -23.37
CA ARG A 71 6.04 -16.79 -22.04
C ARG A 71 5.06 -17.24 -20.95
N ALA A 72 5.58 -17.48 -19.74
CA ALA A 72 4.77 -17.87 -18.60
C ALA A 72 4.16 -16.69 -17.83
N GLY A 73 4.64 -15.46 -18.06
CA GLY A 73 4.21 -14.25 -17.38
C GLY A 73 4.91 -13.01 -17.94
N PHE A 74 4.57 -11.84 -17.38
CA PHE A 74 5.39 -10.62 -17.46
C PHE A 74 6.74 -10.81 -16.76
N ASP A 75 7.71 -9.95 -17.02
CA ASP A 75 9.01 -10.03 -16.34
C ASP A 75 9.01 -9.18 -15.06
N ALA A 76 9.54 -9.74 -13.97
CA ALA A 76 10.00 -8.93 -12.84
C ALA A 76 11.23 -8.13 -13.32
N LEU A 77 11.14 -6.80 -13.32
CA LEU A 77 12.11 -5.97 -14.03
C LEU A 77 13.55 -6.06 -13.46
N SER A 78 13.72 -6.47 -12.19
CA SER A 78 15.03 -6.66 -11.58
C SER A 78 15.82 -7.86 -12.11
N THR A 79 15.16 -8.83 -12.73
CA THR A 79 15.81 -10.05 -13.22
C THR A 79 16.28 -9.94 -14.67
N LEU A 80 16.07 -8.78 -15.30
CA LEU A 80 16.49 -8.52 -16.67
C LEU A 80 18.00 -8.22 -16.73
N GLU A 81 18.74 -9.06 -17.46
CA GLU A 81 20.15 -8.83 -17.77
C GLU A 81 20.36 -8.49 -19.26
N PRO A 82 21.22 -7.50 -19.59
CA PRO A 82 21.88 -6.58 -18.67
C PRO A 82 20.93 -5.53 -18.10
N VAL A 83 21.18 -5.08 -16.87
CA VAL A 83 20.46 -3.94 -16.29
C VAL A 83 20.76 -2.69 -17.12
N PRO A 84 19.75 -1.92 -17.56
CA PRO A 84 19.97 -0.72 -18.35
C PRO A 84 20.77 0.37 -17.59
N GLU A 85 21.27 1.37 -18.32
CA GLU A 85 21.95 2.52 -17.72
C GLU A 85 20.95 3.39 -16.95
N ALA A 86 21.34 3.86 -15.76
CA ALA A 86 20.51 4.71 -14.92
C ALA A 86 20.35 6.13 -15.48
N ALA A 87 19.20 6.76 -15.19
CA ALA A 87 18.98 8.17 -15.49
C ALA A 87 19.92 9.06 -14.65
N SER A 88 20.25 10.22 -15.20
CA SER A 88 21.26 11.12 -14.65
C SER A 88 20.98 11.49 -13.18
N GLY A 89 22.02 11.40 -12.34
CA GLY A 89 21.97 11.79 -10.93
C GLY A 89 21.32 10.77 -9.99
N ARG A 90 20.79 9.65 -10.50
CA ARG A 90 20.11 8.64 -9.68
C ARG A 90 21.03 7.56 -9.11
N THR A 91 22.27 7.52 -9.58
CA THR A 91 23.34 6.63 -9.08
C THR A 91 24.29 7.31 -8.12
N ASP A 92 24.13 8.62 -7.90
CA ASP A 92 24.93 9.36 -6.94
C ASP A 92 24.63 8.89 -5.50
N ARG A 93 25.59 9.08 -4.60
CA ARG A 93 25.36 8.93 -3.16
C ARG A 93 24.49 10.08 -2.66
N HIS A 94 23.28 9.78 -2.21
CA HIS A 94 22.30 10.74 -1.69
C HIS A 94 22.23 10.66 -0.17
N ARG A 95 22.42 11.79 0.52
CA ARG A 95 22.18 11.95 1.97
C ARG A 95 21.70 13.39 2.20
N PRO A 96 20.42 13.65 2.49
CA PRO A 96 19.35 12.68 2.71
C PRO A 96 18.93 11.93 1.43
N ILE A 97 18.33 10.75 1.56
CA ILE A 97 17.98 9.83 0.47
C ILE A 97 16.53 10.06 0.04
N PRO A 98 16.27 10.62 -1.16
CA PRO A 98 14.92 10.71 -1.70
C PRO A 98 14.44 9.39 -2.31
N ALA A 99 13.15 9.22 -2.49
CA ALA A 99 12.59 8.11 -3.28
C ALA A 99 12.90 8.27 -4.78
N GLY A 100 12.93 7.17 -5.53
CA GLY A 100 13.20 7.17 -6.98
C GLY A 100 14.68 7.06 -7.37
N VAL A 101 15.61 7.04 -6.41
CA VAL A 101 17.05 6.85 -6.69
C VAL A 101 17.47 5.39 -6.51
N SER A 102 18.68 5.07 -6.97
CA SER A 102 19.27 3.74 -6.85
C SER A 102 19.38 3.30 -5.40
N GLU A 103 18.73 2.18 -5.06
CA GLU A 103 18.79 1.54 -3.75
C GLU A 103 18.34 0.07 -3.85
N ILE A 104 19.12 -0.87 -3.31
CA ILE A 104 18.81 -2.31 -3.34
C ILE A 104 19.60 -3.08 -2.27
N ASN A 105 19.21 -4.32 -2.01
CA ASN A 105 19.99 -5.26 -1.20
C ASN A 105 21.42 -5.46 -1.75
N GLU A 106 22.43 -5.48 -0.86
CA GLU A 106 23.85 -5.58 -1.22
C GLU A 106 24.21 -6.81 -2.08
N ASN A 107 23.42 -7.88 -1.96
CA ASN A 107 23.61 -9.14 -2.67
C ASN A 107 22.82 -9.20 -3.98
N SER A 108 22.42 -8.04 -4.52
CA SER A 108 21.65 -7.90 -5.76
C SER A 108 22.32 -6.91 -6.73
N THR A 109 21.65 -6.55 -7.81
CA THR A 109 22.19 -5.71 -8.90
C THR A 109 21.87 -4.23 -8.69
N ALA A 110 20.68 -3.78 -9.12
CA ALA A 110 20.16 -2.45 -8.93
C ALA A 110 18.64 -2.41 -8.92
N GLY A 111 18.10 -1.46 -8.15
CA GLY A 111 16.68 -1.22 -8.01
C GLY A 111 16.43 0.20 -7.55
N THR A 112 15.16 0.52 -7.27
CA THR A 112 14.72 1.84 -6.85
C THR A 112 14.28 1.83 -5.39
N GLY A 113 14.77 2.78 -4.60
CA GLY A 113 14.24 3.05 -3.27
C GLY A 113 12.85 3.69 -3.36
N GLY A 114 11.85 3.06 -2.76
CA GLY A 114 10.44 3.46 -2.86
C GLY A 114 9.98 4.45 -1.78
N PRO A 115 8.68 4.44 -1.42
CA PRO A 115 8.08 5.39 -0.48
C PRO A 115 8.74 5.41 0.91
N TYR A 116 8.92 6.63 1.41
CA TYR A 116 9.28 6.95 2.80
C TYR A 116 8.58 8.27 3.19
N PRO A 117 8.09 8.40 4.44
CA PRO A 117 8.11 7.43 5.53
C PRO A 117 6.90 6.49 5.48
N ALA A 118 7.08 5.23 5.90
CA ALA A 118 5.98 4.32 6.19
C ALA A 118 6.04 3.90 7.66
N ARG A 119 4.93 4.03 8.38
CA ARG A 119 4.80 3.61 9.78
C ARG A 119 4.27 2.19 9.84
N VAL A 120 4.94 1.30 10.58
CA VAL A 120 4.43 -0.03 10.87
C VAL A 120 3.18 0.09 11.74
N THR A 121 2.07 -0.51 11.33
CA THR A 121 0.80 -0.49 12.06
C THR A 121 0.47 -1.86 12.66
N ASP A 122 0.80 -2.94 11.95
CA ASP A 122 0.53 -4.31 12.40
C ASP A 122 1.59 -5.29 11.84
N VAL A 123 2.50 -5.74 12.70
CA VAL A 123 3.53 -6.75 12.36
C VAL A 123 2.96 -8.15 12.13
N GLY A 124 1.66 -8.35 12.36
CA GLY A 124 0.93 -9.60 12.07
C GLY A 124 -0.04 -9.49 10.89
N ALA A 125 0.02 -8.41 10.10
CA ALA A 125 -0.85 -8.20 8.97
C ALA A 125 -0.57 -9.22 7.84
N GLY A 126 -1.65 -9.78 7.28
CA GLY A 126 -1.56 -10.68 6.13
C GLY A 126 -0.60 -11.85 6.36
N ASP A 127 0.26 -12.08 5.37
CA ASP A 127 1.35 -13.05 5.42
C ASP A 127 2.72 -12.36 5.59
N ALA A 128 2.74 -11.10 6.03
CA ALA A 128 3.98 -10.34 6.21
C ALA A 128 4.90 -11.03 7.23
N VAL A 129 6.18 -11.05 6.89
CA VAL A 129 7.26 -11.51 7.77
C VAL A 129 8.03 -10.29 8.23
N TRP A 130 8.20 -10.14 9.54
CA TRP A 130 8.93 -9.05 10.16
C TRP A 130 10.06 -9.57 11.04
N ASP A 131 11.12 -8.78 11.17
CA ASP A 131 12.15 -8.99 12.17
C ASP A 131 11.57 -8.85 13.58
N GLY A 132 12.06 -9.67 14.51
CA GLY A 132 11.53 -9.72 15.88
C GLY A 132 11.78 -8.46 16.70
N ASP A 133 12.67 -7.58 16.23
CA ASP A 133 12.96 -6.29 16.83
C ASP A 133 12.11 -5.14 16.24
N VAL A 134 11.23 -5.40 15.27
CA VAL A 134 10.28 -4.41 14.72
C VAL A 134 8.97 -4.41 15.49
N ASP A 135 8.53 -3.23 15.89
CA ASP A 135 7.27 -3.00 16.60
C ASP A 135 6.33 -2.05 15.81
N SER A 136 5.04 -2.11 16.13
CA SER A 136 4.07 -1.12 15.65
C SER A 136 4.49 0.28 16.12
N GLY A 137 4.47 1.24 15.21
CA GLY A 137 4.95 2.60 15.41
C GLY A 137 6.31 2.88 14.77
N ASP A 138 7.10 1.86 14.47
CA ASP A 138 8.39 2.00 13.81
C ASP A 138 8.24 2.60 12.41
N ILE A 139 9.27 3.33 11.97
CA ILE A 139 9.32 3.95 10.65
C ILE A 139 10.26 3.12 9.77
N VAL A 140 9.80 2.81 8.57
CA VAL A 140 10.52 2.03 7.58
C VAL A 140 10.49 2.73 6.22
N ARG A 141 11.38 2.27 5.33
CA ARG A 141 11.36 2.62 3.91
C ARG A 141 10.96 1.40 3.09
N LEU A 142 10.10 1.62 2.10
CA LEU A 142 9.54 0.55 1.27
C LEU A 142 10.25 0.43 -0.08
N SER A 143 10.27 -0.78 -0.62
CA SER A 143 10.52 -1.09 -2.04
C SER A 143 9.88 -2.45 -2.35
N ASN A 144 10.17 -3.05 -3.51
CA ASN A 144 9.69 -4.40 -3.80
C ASN A 144 10.41 -5.47 -2.98
N ASN A 145 9.73 -6.59 -2.74
CA ASN A 145 10.34 -7.79 -2.18
C ASN A 145 11.50 -8.24 -3.05
N HIS A 146 11.34 -8.34 -4.36
CA HIS A 146 12.48 -8.78 -5.17
C HIS A 146 13.68 -7.80 -5.15
N THR A 147 13.45 -6.54 -4.77
CA THR A 147 14.49 -5.52 -4.61
C THR A 147 15.21 -5.67 -3.26
N TYR A 148 14.50 -5.66 -2.12
CA TYR A 148 15.15 -5.74 -0.80
C TYR A 148 15.30 -7.17 -0.25
N ALA A 149 14.33 -8.05 -0.53
CA ALA A 149 14.27 -9.42 -0.04
C ALA A 149 14.70 -10.49 -1.08
N ARG A 150 15.20 -10.06 -2.26
CA ARG A 150 15.76 -10.92 -3.31
C ARG A 150 14.82 -12.08 -3.70
N SER A 151 13.53 -11.80 -3.86
CA SER A 151 12.47 -12.76 -4.20
C SER A 151 12.35 -13.87 -3.15
N ASN A 152 12.21 -13.44 -1.88
CA ASN A 152 12.23 -14.27 -0.67
C ASN A 152 13.55 -14.98 -0.36
N ALA A 153 14.63 -14.74 -1.11
CA ALA A 153 15.93 -15.40 -0.90
C ALA A 153 16.82 -14.71 0.12
N ALA A 154 16.46 -13.50 0.58
CA ALA A 154 17.19 -12.78 1.61
C ALA A 154 16.79 -13.21 3.02
N ASP A 155 17.77 -13.27 3.90
CA ASP A 155 17.52 -13.31 5.34
C ASP A 155 17.20 -11.89 5.84
N LEU A 156 16.30 -11.78 6.83
CA LEU A 156 16.12 -10.55 7.58
C LEU A 156 17.46 -10.12 8.21
N GLY A 157 17.72 -8.81 8.24
CA GLY A 157 19.01 -8.24 8.65
C GLY A 157 20.04 -8.08 7.52
N GLU A 158 19.75 -8.55 6.29
CA GLU A 158 20.64 -8.28 5.15
C GLU A 158 20.72 -6.78 4.84
N VAL A 159 21.91 -6.31 4.46
CA VAL A 159 22.20 -4.88 4.26
C VAL A 159 21.57 -4.38 2.96
N ILE A 160 20.99 -3.18 3.04
CA ILE A 160 20.53 -2.40 1.89
C ILE A 160 21.52 -1.25 1.64
N LEU A 161 21.89 -1.04 0.38
CA LEU A 161 22.85 -0.03 -0.06
C LEU A 161 22.19 1.09 -0.86
N GLN A 162 22.67 2.32 -0.66
CA GLN A 162 22.37 3.48 -1.50
C GLN A 162 23.68 4.22 -1.82
N PRO A 163 24.16 4.20 -3.09
CA PRO A 163 23.52 3.59 -4.27
C PRO A 163 23.64 2.05 -4.30
N SER A 164 22.98 1.42 -5.28
CA SER A 164 23.03 -0.03 -5.52
C SER A 164 24.44 -0.53 -5.93
N PRO A 165 24.76 -1.83 -5.77
CA PRO A 165 26.03 -2.43 -6.20
C PRO A 165 26.41 -2.16 -7.67
N GLU A 166 25.48 -2.33 -8.61
CA GLU A 166 25.73 -2.07 -10.05
C GLU A 166 26.06 -0.59 -10.31
N ASP A 167 25.55 0.30 -9.46
CA ASP A 167 25.74 1.74 -9.54
C ASP A 167 26.97 2.22 -8.75
N GLY A 168 27.77 1.29 -8.23
CA GLY A 168 29.05 1.54 -7.56
C GLY A 168 28.99 1.64 -6.04
N GLY A 169 27.86 1.29 -5.43
CA GLY A 169 27.72 1.20 -3.97
C GLY A 169 28.57 0.09 -3.38
N ASP A 170 29.11 0.33 -2.18
CA ASP A 170 29.88 -0.65 -1.42
C ASP A 170 29.47 -0.68 0.06
N ALA A 171 30.23 -1.38 0.91
CA ALA A 171 29.90 -1.52 2.33
C ALA A 171 29.83 -0.18 3.10
N ASP A 172 30.46 0.89 2.61
CA ASP A 172 30.37 2.23 3.18
C ASP A 172 29.08 2.97 2.74
N ASP A 173 28.26 2.36 1.88
CA ASP A 173 26.97 2.88 1.38
C ASP A 173 25.75 2.28 2.07
N ALA A 174 25.93 1.48 3.12
CA ALA A 174 24.83 0.91 3.91
C ALA A 174 23.88 2.00 4.44
N VAL A 175 22.58 1.79 4.26
CA VAL A 175 21.50 2.72 4.68
C VAL A 175 20.47 2.10 5.60
N GLY A 176 20.51 0.79 5.75
CA GLY A 176 19.60 0.05 6.61
C GLY A 176 19.71 -1.44 6.34
N GLU A 177 18.82 -2.18 6.96
CA GLU A 177 18.74 -3.64 6.86
C GLU A 177 17.32 -4.03 6.45
N LEU A 178 17.17 -5.14 5.73
CA LEU A 178 15.86 -5.72 5.45
C LEU A 178 15.20 -6.12 6.78
N VAL A 179 14.03 -5.54 7.08
CA VAL A 179 13.33 -5.79 8.35
C VAL A 179 11.94 -6.36 8.18
N GLY A 180 11.38 -6.36 6.97
CA GLY A 180 10.14 -7.09 6.71
C GLY A 180 9.79 -7.17 5.24
N TYR A 181 8.92 -8.11 4.88
CA TYR A 181 8.42 -8.27 3.52
C TYR A 181 7.16 -9.14 3.48
N VAL A 182 6.39 -9.02 2.40
CA VAL A 182 5.33 -9.98 2.07
C VAL A 182 5.94 -11.06 1.17
N PRO A 183 5.87 -12.36 1.54
CA PRO A 183 6.39 -13.45 0.71
C PRO A 183 5.72 -13.50 -0.67
N ILE A 184 6.52 -13.60 -1.72
CA ILE A 184 6.03 -13.84 -3.08
C ILE A 184 5.60 -15.31 -3.18
N GLU A 185 4.30 -15.56 -3.25
CA GLU A 185 3.69 -16.89 -3.36
C GLU A 185 2.47 -16.85 -4.28
N GLU A 186 1.96 -18.02 -4.70
CA GLU A 186 0.85 -18.10 -5.65
C GLU A 186 -0.43 -17.41 -5.15
N GLY A 187 -0.87 -16.41 -5.89
CA GLY A 187 -2.06 -15.62 -5.56
C GLY A 187 -1.79 -14.44 -4.63
N VAL A 188 -0.53 -14.11 -4.35
CA VAL A 188 -0.13 -12.92 -3.58
C VAL A 188 -0.67 -11.65 -4.24
N ARG A 189 -0.92 -10.62 -3.43
CA ARG A 189 -1.48 -9.35 -3.93
C ARG A 189 -0.46 -8.23 -4.05
N VAL A 190 0.73 -8.42 -3.48
CA VAL A 190 1.79 -7.42 -3.47
C VAL A 190 3.17 -8.03 -3.61
N ASP A 191 4.05 -7.26 -4.22
CA ASP A 191 5.50 -7.41 -4.18
C ASP A 191 6.10 -6.24 -3.39
N VAL A 192 6.34 -6.45 -2.10
CA VAL A 192 6.81 -5.38 -1.20
C VAL A 192 7.71 -5.89 -0.08
N ALA A 193 8.70 -5.07 0.27
CA ALA A 193 9.57 -5.21 1.41
C ALA A 193 9.87 -3.85 2.06
N ALA A 194 10.33 -3.92 3.30
CA ALA A 194 10.67 -2.81 4.16
C ALA A 194 12.10 -2.95 4.67
N ARG A 195 12.83 -1.82 4.68
CA ARG A 195 14.12 -1.70 5.37
C ARG A 195 14.03 -0.76 6.57
N SER A 196 14.90 -0.98 7.54
CA SER A 196 15.13 -0.02 8.63
C SER A 196 15.68 1.29 8.08
N VAL A 197 15.51 2.35 8.87
CA VAL A 197 15.89 3.72 8.50
C VAL A 197 16.66 4.40 9.62
N ASP A 198 17.58 5.26 9.24
CA ASP A 198 18.10 6.32 10.08
C ASP A 198 17.47 7.63 9.58
N PRO A 199 16.49 8.23 10.28
CA PRO A 199 15.77 9.40 9.80
C PRO A 199 16.67 10.59 9.40
N GLU A 200 17.87 10.72 9.98
CA GLU A 200 18.83 11.78 9.62
C GLU A 200 19.41 11.60 8.20
N GLN A 201 19.29 10.40 7.63
CA GLN A 201 19.75 10.04 6.29
C GLN A 201 18.63 9.98 5.27
N GLU A 202 17.36 10.16 5.65
CA GLU A 202 16.21 10.00 4.76
C GLU A 202 15.63 11.34 4.30
N SER A 203 15.01 11.34 3.13
CA SER A 203 14.21 12.46 2.64
C SER A 203 12.80 11.98 2.31
N THR A 204 11.79 12.76 2.68
CA THR A 204 10.41 12.55 2.21
C THR A 204 10.17 13.00 0.77
N ALA A 205 11.19 13.54 0.11
CA ALA A 205 11.09 13.98 -1.26
C ALA A 205 11.19 12.81 -2.25
N TYR A 206 10.60 13.01 -3.42
CA TYR A 206 10.65 12.08 -4.54
C TYR A 206 11.49 12.72 -5.65
N TYR A 207 12.55 12.03 -6.07
CA TYR A 207 13.59 12.62 -6.93
C TYR A 207 13.00 13.13 -8.26
N GLU A 208 13.28 14.39 -8.59
CA GLU A 208 12.75 15.14 -9.75
C GLU A 208 11.22 15.34 -9.78
N LEU A 209 10.50 15.08 -8.69
CA LEU A 209 9.09 15.44 -8.53
C LEU A 209 8.93 16.71 -7.68
N GLU A 210 7.69 17.22 -7.59
CA GLU A 210 7.38 18.40 -6.79
C GLU A 210 7.58 18.13 -5.29
N GLU A 211 8.10 19.12 -4.55
CA GLU A 211 8.30 19.02 -3.09
C GLU A 211 7.01 18.76 -2.31
N SER A 212 5.85 19.09 -2.89
CA SER A 212 4.52 18.87 -2.32
C SER A 212 4.03 17.42 -2.43
N TRP A 213 4.76 16.56 -3.17
CA TRP A 213 4.34 15.17 -3.39
C TRP A 213 4.92 14.22 -2.33
N PRO A 214 4.14 13.23 -1.87
CA PRO A 214 2.74 12.98 -2.21
C PRO A 214 1.78 13.99 -1.56
N THR A 215 0.74 14.37 -2.30
CA THR A 215 -0.35 15.20 -1.78
C THR A 215 -1.38 14.38 -1.00
N ALA A 216 -1.50 13.08 -1.32
CA ALA A 216 -2.35 12.10 -0.67
C ALA A 216 -1.88 10.66 -0.97
N VAL A 217 -2.48 9.68 -0.29
CA VAL A 217 -2.33 8.24 -0.58
C VAL A 217 -3.72 7.69 -0.94
N ARG A 218 -3.84 7.01 -2.08
CA ARG A 218 -5.10 6.41 -2.53
C ARG A 218 -5.34 5.10 -1.79
N ARG A 219 -6.45 5.03 -1.04
CA ARG A 219 -6.83 3.84 -0.24
C ARG A 219 -7.99 3.04 -0.81
N GLU A 220 -8.77 3.64 -1.69
CA GLU A 220 -10.02 3.06 -2.21
C GLU A 220 -10.34 3.60 -3.61
N GLY A 221 -11.45 3.14 -4.21
CA GLY A 221 -11.94 3.64 -5.50
C GLY A 221 -11.01 3.34 -6.68
N TYR A 222 -10.22 2.28 -6.63
CA TYR A 222 -9.27 1.96 -7.71
C TYR A 222 -9.92 1.75 -9.09
N GLY A 223 -11.20 1.34 -9.14
CA GLY A 223 -11.95 1.21 -10.38
C GLY A 223 -12.02 2.52 -11.17
N ASP A 224 -12.13 3.66 -10.48
CA ASP A 224 -12.24 4.98 -11.11
C ASP A 224 -10.95 5.44 -11.80
N LEU A 225 -9.83 4.74 -11.59
CA LEU A 225 -8.53 5.14 -12.13
C LEU A 225 -8.31 4.66 -13.57
N GLN A 226 -9.21 3.87 -14.14
CA GLN A 226 -9.03 3.39 -15.50
C GLN A 226 -9.04 4.55 -16.50
N GLY A 227 -8.01 4.64 -17.34
CA GLY A 227 -7.82 5.74 -18.28
C GLY A 227 -7.15 6.98 -17.69
N GLU A 228 -6.91 7.04 -16.38
CA GLU A 228 -6.14 8.12 -15.76
C GLU A 228 -4.65 8.03 -16.12
N THR A 229 -3.99 9.18 -16.16
CA THR A 229 -2.54 9.26 -16.40
C THR A 229 -1.80 9.20 -15.07
N VAL A 230 -0.82 8.30 -14.99
CA VAL A 230 0.08 8.18 -13.84
C VAL A 230 1.51 8.50 -14.21
N THR A 231 2.27 8.96 -13.24
CA THR A 231 3.69 9.31 -13.35
C THR A 231 4.47 8.57 -12.27
N LYS A 232 5.62 8.01 -12.65
CA LYS A 232 6.53 7.33 -11.73
C LYS A 232 7.88 8.03 -11.67
N THR A 233 8.64 7.82 -10.59
CA THR A 233 10.05 8.22 -10.50
C THR A 233 10.91 7.02 -10.14
N GLY A 234 11.91 6.71 -10.96
CA GLY A 234 12.70 5.46 -10.86
C GLY A 234 14.15 5.62 -11.30
N ARG A 235 15.04 4.72 -10.84
CA ARG A 235 16.48 4.83 -11.09
C ARG A 235 16.86 4.76 -12.57
N THR A 236 16.17 3.94 -13.37
CA THR A 236 16.55 3.67 -14.76
C THR A 236 15.98 4.70 -15.69
N THR A 237 14.66 4.79 -15.80
CA THR A 237 14.01 5.64 -16.80
C THR A 237 13.68 7.04 -16.27
N GLY A 238 13.98 7.33 -15.00
CA GLY A 238 13.76 8.64 -14.40
C GLY A 238 12.29 8.93 -14.13
N VAL A 239 11.80 10.09 -14.56
CA VAL A 239 10.37 10.43 -14.49
C VAL A 239 9.69 10.11 -15.82
N THR A 240 8.72 9.21 -15.81
CA THR A 240 7.94 8.80 -16.99
C THR A 240 6.48 8.65 -16.62
N SER A 241 5.61 8.64 -17.62
CA SER A 241 4.16 8.58 -17.43
C SER A 241 3.52 7.64 -18.44
N ALA A 242 2.43 7.00 -18.04
CA ALA A 242 1.56 6.20 -18.90
C ALA A 242 0.11 6.26 -18.40
N THR A 243 -0.81 5.74 -19.22
CA THR A 243 -2.22 5.62 -18.88
C THR A 243 -2.51 4.28 -18.22
N ILE A 244 -3.37 4.26 -17.20
CA ILE A 244 -3.86 3.02 -16.58
C ILE A 244 -4.82 2.32 -17.55
N GLU A 245 -4.52 1.06 -17.87
CA GLU A 245 -5.29 0.20 -18.77
C GLU A 245 -6.21 -0.76 -18.02
N ALA A 246 -5.73 -1.27 -16.88
CA ALA A 246 -6.49 -2.14 -15.98
C ALA A 246 -6.22 -1.77 -14.52
N THR A 247 -7.23 -1.94 -13.67
CA THR A 247 -7.15 -1.52 -12.26
C THR A 247 -7.15 -2.69 -11.29
N SER A 248 -7.53 -3.90 -11.72
CA SER A 248 -7.77 -5.06 -10.85
C SER A 248 -7.25 -6.37 -11.45
N ALA A 249 -6.19 -6.30 -12.25
CA ALA A 249 -5.74 -7.42 -13.05
C ALA A 249 -5.20 -8.57 -12.17
N SER A 250 -5.46 -9.80 -12.61
CA SER A 250 -4.76 -11.00 -12.17
C SER A 250 -3.74 -11.37 -13.24
N VAL A 251 -2.46 -11.29 -12.92
CA VAL A 251 -1.35 -11.40 -13.88
C VAL A 251 -0.32 -12.41 -13.39
N ARG A 252 0.31 -13.13 -14.32
CA ARG A 252 1.50 -13.93 -14.01
C ARG A 252 2.74 -13.09 -14.19
N VAL A 253 3.65 -13.14 -13.22
CA VAL A 253 4.95 -12.46 -13.29
C VAL A 253 6.05 -13.48 -13.00
N ASP A 254 7.06 -13.53 -13.85
CA ASP A 254 8.22 -14.39 -13.72
C ASP A 254 9.33 -13.69 -12.91
N PHE A 255 9.66 -14.26 -11.75
CA PHE A 255 10.70 -13.77 -10.84
C PHE A 255 12.06 -14.46 -11.08
N GLY A 256 12.28 -15.00 -12.28
CA GLY A 256 13.56 -15.58 -12.71
C GLY A 256 13.70 -17.06 -12.36
N GLU A 257 14.82 -17.67 -12.75
CA GLU A 257 15.00 -19.14 -12.73
C GLU A 257 14.81 -19.79 -11.35
N ASP A 258 15.12 -19.06 -10.27
CA ASP A 258 15.07 -19.60 -8.91
C ASP A 258 13.66 -19.59 -8.30
N HIS A 259 12.77 -18.69 -8.75
CA HIS A 259 11.43 -18.52 -8.19
C HIS A 259 10.32 -18.84 -9.21
N GLY A 260 10.50 -18.45 -10.47
CA GLY A 260 9.61 -18.73 -11.58
C GLY A 260 8.36 -17.86 -11.63
N PRO A 261 7.37 -18.25 -12.47
CA PRO A 261 6.13 -17.51 -12.64
C PRO A 261 5.18 -17.69 -11.45
N VAL A 262 4.65 -16.57 -10.96
CA VAL A 262 3.70 -16.48 -9.85
C VAL A 262 2.48 -15.70 -10.28
N LEU A 263 1.28 -16.14 -9.91
CA LEU A 263 0.05 -15.37 -10.08
C LEU A 263 -0.04 -14.26 -9.02
N LEU A 264 -0.17 -13.01 -9.46
CA LEU A 264 -0.49 -11.86 -8.63
C LEU A 264 -1.88 -11.33 -8.94
N ARG A 265 -2.62 -10.93 -7.90
CA ARG A 265 -4.00 -10.43 -8.01
C ARG A 265 -4.11 -8.97 -7.60
N GLU A 266 -5.13 -8.28 -8.10
CA GLU A 266 -5.41 -6.86 -7.77
C GLU A 266 -4.33 -5.89 -8.24
N GLN A 267 -3.72 -6.17 -9.39
CA GLN A 267 -2.66 -5.34 -9.95
C GLN A 267 -3.21 -4.20 -10.80
N LEU A 268 -2.50 -3.07 -10.78
CA LEU A 268 -2.62 -2.03 -11.79
C LEU A 268 -1.79 -2.43 -13.00
N VAL A 269 -2.34 -2.24 -14.20
CA VAL A 269 -1.61 -2.34 -15.46
C VAL A 269 -1.69 -1.01 -16.17
N THR A 270 -0.55 -0.49 -16.59
CA THR A 270 -0.44 0.74 -17.39
C THR A 270 0.20 0.44 -18.73
N GLY A 271 0.13 1.40 -19.65
CA GLY A 271 1.01 1.41 -20.82
C GLY A 271 2.51 1.48 -20.44
N PRO A 272 3.41 1.52 -21.43
CA PRO A 272 4.84 1.35 -21.19
C PRO A 272 5.43 2.61 -20.56
N MET A 273 6.03 2.48 -19.38
CA MET A 273 6.70 3.58 -18.69
C MET A 273 7.93 3.16 -17.88
N SER A 274 8.39 1.92 -17.98
CA SER A 274 9.49 1.43 -17.16
C SER A 274 10.42 0.46 -17.87
N GLU A 275 11.60 0.30 -17.30
CA GLU A 275 12.60 -0.69 -17.72
C GLU A 275 13.22 -1.38 -16.49
N GLY A 276 14.06 -2.38 -16.75
CA GLY A 276 14.87 -3.05 -15.73
C GLY A 276 15.53 -2.07 -14.75
N GLY A 277 15.38 -2.32 -13.45
CA GLY A 277 15.89 -1.45 -12.37
C GLY A 277 14.90 -0.40 -11.85
N ASP A 278 13.78 -0.11 -12.53
CA ASP A 278 12.75 0.79 -12.00
C ASP A 278 11.87 0.14 -10.91
N SER A 279 12.03 -1.15 -10.64
CA SER A 279 11.34 -1.83 -9.54
C SER A 279 11.53 -1.10 -8.21
N GLY A 280 10.43 -0.90 -7.49
CA GLY A 280 10.36 -0.09 -6.28
C GLY A 280 9.94 1.35 -6.54
N SER A 281 9.74 1.75 -7.80
CA SER A 281 9.32 3.11 -8.14
C SER A 281 7.90 3.40 -7.61
N PRO A 282 7.72 4.50 -6.87
CA PRO A 282 6.40 5.00 -6.52
C PRO A 282 5.71 5.61 -7.75
N VAL A 283 4.39 5.41 -7.81
CA VAL A 283 3.53 5.80 -8.94
C VAL A 283 2.41 6.72 -8.45
N PHE A 284 2.26 7.87 -9.10
CA PHE A 284 1.38 8.96 -8.69
C PHE A 284 0.38 9.34 -9.78
N LEU A 285 -0.78 9.86 -9.39
CA LEU A 285 -1.64 10.63 -10.28
C LEU A 285 -1.03 12.01 -10.55
N GLU A 286 -1.54 12.73 -11.55
CA GLU A 286 -1.09 14.08 -11.90
C GLU A 286 -1.22 15.10 -10.76
N ASP A 287 -2.11 14.86 -9.78
CA ASP A 287 -2.30 15.71 -8.61
C ASP A 287 -1.34 15.40 -7.45
N GLY A 288 -0.44 14.42 -7.63
CA GLY A 288 0.52 13.98 -6.63
C GLY A 288 0.01 12.93 -5.65
N THR A 289 -1.20 12.39 -5.86
CA THR A 289 -1.70 11.26 -5.06
C THR A 289 -0.91 9.99 -5.37
N LEU A 290 -0.28 9.39 -4.38
CA LEU A 290 0.38 8.08 -4.50
C LEU A 290 -0.67 6.98 -4.70
N VAL A 291 -0.54 6.19 -5.77
CA VAL A 291 -1.51 5.15 -6.14
C VAL A 291 -0.92 3.76 -6.28
N GLY A 292 0.38 3.63 -6.53
CA GLY A 292 0.98 2.31 -6.72
C GLY A 292 2.49 2.23 -6.49
N LEU A 293 2.97 1.00 -6.52
CA LEU A 293 4.38 0.62 -6.40
C LEU A 293 4.73 -0.33 -7.54
N LEU A 294 5.54 0.15 -8.48
CA LEU A 294 5.92 -0.55 -9.71
C LEU A 294 6.85 -1.73 -9.42
N PHE A 295 6.62 -2.88 -10.06
CA PHE A 295 7.47 -4.08 -9.85
C PHE A 295 7.73 -4.97 -11.07
N GLY A 296 6.97 -4.81 -12.16
CA GLY A 296 7.07 -5.70 -13.32
C GLY A 296 6.58 -5.06 -14.60
N GLY A 297 6.73 -5.76 -15.73
CA GLY A 297 6.24 -5.25 -17.00
C GLY A 297 6.68 -6.05 -18.22
N SER A 298 6.40 -5.47 -19.37
CA SER A 298 6.87 -5.86 -20.69
C SER A 298 7.31 -4.60 -21.44
N VAL A 299 7.59 -4.73 -22.74
CA VAL A 299 7.85 -3.56 -23.60
C VAL A 299 6.59 -2.74 -23.90
N GLU A 300 5.40 -3.30 -23.67
CA GLU A 300 4.11 -2.62 -23.93
C GLU A 300 3.34 -2.27 -22.63
N GLN A 301 3.61 -2.94 -21.50
CA GLN A 301 2.90 -2.69 -20.24
C GLN A 301 3.84 -2.53 -19.05
N THR A 302 3.35 -1.87 -18.02
CA THR A 302 3.97 -1.79 -16.70
C THR A 302 2.98 -2.24 -15.64
N ILE A 303 3.44 -3.05 -14.69
CA ILE A 303 2.65 -3.65 -13.63
C ILE A 303 3.02 -3.02 -12.29
N CYS A 304 2.01 -2.58 -11.56
CA CYS A 304 2.17 -1.92 -10.27
C CYS A 304 1.24 -2.55 -9.23
N ASN A 305 1.76 -2.74 -8.02
CA ASN A 305 0.94 -3.02 -6.86
C ASN A 305 0.06 -1.80 -6.57
N ARG A 306 -1.18 -2.02 -6.11
CA ARG A 306 -1.99 -0.95 -5.52
C ARG A 306 -1.38 -0.53 -4.18
N ILE A 307 -1.18 0.76 -3.96
CA ILE A 307 -0.58 1.23 -2.71
C ILE A 307 -1.43 0.92 -1.47
N ALA A 308 -2.75 0.91 -1.60
CA ALA A 308 -3.64 0.50 -0.51
C ALA A 308 -3.45 -0.97 -0.11
N THR A 309 -3.25 -1.84 -1.10
CA THR A 309 -2.98 -3.26 -0.87
C THR A 309 -1.60 -3.43 -0.26
N VAL A 310 -0.62 -2.60 -0.63
CA VAL A 310 0.70 -2.55 0.05
C VAL A 310 0.55 -2.20 1.54
N GLU A 311 -0.17 -1.13 1.88
CA GLU A 311 -0.45 -0.75 3.27
C GLU A 311 -1.10 -1.90 4.04
N THR A 312 -2.09 -2.57 3.43
CA THR A 312 -2.87 -3.63 4.07
C THR A 312 -2.07 -4.92 4.27
N GLU A 313 -1.37 -5.40 3.24
CA GLU A 313 -0.70 -6.71 3.28
C GLU A 313 0.60 -6.68 4.07
N LEU A 314 1.32 -5.54 4.05
CA LEU A 314 2.54 -5.38 4.83
C LEU A 314 2.26 -4.93 6.27
N GLY A 315 1.09 -4.32 6.52
CA GLY A 315 0.73 -3.77 7.84
C GLY A 315 1.44 -2.45 8.11
N VAL A 316 1.37 -1.52 7.17
CA VAL A 316 2.00 -0.19 7.25
C VAL A 316 1.04 0.92 6.84
N GLU A 317 1.31 2.15 7.29
CA GLU A 317 0.67 3.38 6.83
C GLU A 317 1.73 4.29 6.21
N ILE A 318 1.55 4.66 4.94
CA ILE A 318 2.43 5.60 4.26
C ILE A 318 2.05 7.03 4.65
N LEU A 319 3.03 7.79 5.12
CA LEU A 319 2.86 9.15 5.60
C LEU A 319 3.20 10.13 4.47
N THR A 320 2.45 11.23 4.39
CA THR A 320 2.71 12.33 3.42
C THR A 320 3.62 13.42 3.99
N ALA A 321 4.02 13.31 5.25
CA ALA A 321 4.91 14.24 5.95
C ALA A 321 5.82 13.48 6.91
N GLU A 322 6.87 14.14 7.39
CA GLU A 322 7.76 13.55 8.39
C GLU A 322 6.98 13.21 9.68
N PRO A 323 7.27 12.06 10.31
CA PRO A 323 6.71 11.75 11.62
C PRO A 323 7.24 12.78 12.64
N ASP A 324 6.34 13.42 13.39
CA ASP A 324 6.72 14.38 14.45
C ASP A 324 7.73 13.73 15.40
N GLY A 325 8.98 14.18 15.36
CA GLY A 325 9.98 13.77 16.32
C GLY A 325 9.56 14.21 17.72
N GLU A 326 9.50 13.28 18.67
CA GLU A 326 9.31 13.61 20.08
C GLU A 326 10.49 14.45 20.61
N ASP A 327 10.41 15.76 20.42
CA ASP A 327 11.27 16.72 21.10
C ASP A 327 10.47 17.46 22.17
N GLY A 328 10.83 17.18 23.42
CA GLY A 328 10.14 17.66 24.60
C GLY A 328 10.08 19.19 24.71
N ARG A 329 8.87 19.69 25.01
CA ARG A 329 8.50 21.02 25.53
C ARG A 329 8.61 22.19 24.54
N THR A 330 7.47 22.68 24.05
CA THR A 330 6.68 23.74 24.74
C THR A 330 5.34 24.00 24.02
N GLY A 331 4.24 23.70 24.70
CA GLY A 331 2.98 24.46 24.74
C GLY A 331 2.41 25.07 23.45
N ARG A 332 1.65 24.27 22.70
CA ARG A 332 0.30 24.61 22.23
C ARG A 332 -0.43 23.29 21.98
N GLU A 333 -1.63 23.14 22.54
CA GLU A 333 -2.45 21.93 22.45
C GLU A 333 -2.84 21.69 20.98
N ASP A 334 -2.14 20.80 20.30
CA ASP A 334 -2.62 20.19 19.06
C ASP A 334 -3.24 18.84 19.40
N VAL A 335 -4.49 18.71 18.96
CA VAL A 335 -5.48 17.69 19.33
C VAL A 335 -5.15 16.37 18.62
N PRO A 336 -5.07 15.22 19.32
CA PRO A 336 -4.83 13.94 18.65
C PRO A 336 -6.08 13.51 17.87
N VAL A 337 -5.98 13.48 16.54
CA VAL A 337 -6.97 12.83 15.67
C VAL A 337 -6.61 11.34 15.60
N GLN A 338 -7.32 10.50 16.35
CA GLN A 338 -7.24 9.05 16.17
C GLN A 338 -8.27 8.62 15.12
N THR A 339 -7.80 8.13 13.97
CA THR A 339 -8.63 7.57 12.91
C THR A 339 -8.75 6.07 13.14
N THR A 340 -9.94 5.58 13.54
CA THR A 340 -10.25 4.14 13.53
C THR A 340 -11.06 3.82 12.28
N ALA A 341 -10.70 2.73 11.60
CA ALA A 341 -11.20 2.34 10.28
C ALA A 341 -12.73 2.19 10.21
N PHE A 342 -13.41 3.17 9.60
CA PHE A 342 -14.71 3.10 8.90
C PHE A 342 -14.82 4.34 7.98
N ASP A 343 -15.75 4.34 7.03
CA ASP A 343 -16.05 5.39 6.02
C ASP A 343 -16.33 6.81 6.58
N HIS A 344 -16.02 7.11 7.83
CA HIS A 344 -16.32 8.38 8.49
C HIS A 344 -15.22 8.75 9.52
N THR A 345 -14.82 10.02 9.54
CA THR A 345 -13.73 10.54 10.40
C THR A 345 -14.19 10.84 11.82
N VAL A 346 -13.52 10.31 12.84
CA VAL A 346 -13.75 10.70 14.25
C VAL A 346 -12.66 11.66 14.72
N SER A 347 -13.04 12.73 15.42
CA SER A 347 -12.09 13.68 16.04
C SER A 347 -12.23 13.65 17.55
N VAL A 348 -11.12 13.52 18.27
CA VAL A 348 -11.12 13.28 19.73
C VAL A 348 -10.40 14.42 20.44
N ASP A 349 -11.07 15.06 21.39
CA ASP A 349 -10.64 16.27 22.10
C ASP A 349 -10.76 16.03 23.61
N LEU A 350 -9.78 15.33 24.18
CA LEU A 350 -9.74 15.05 25.62
C LEU A 350 -9.10 16.22 26.36
N GLU A 351 -9.77 16.73 27.39
CA GLU A 351 -9.39 17.99 28.07
C GLU A 351 -8.15 17.86 28.96
N THR A 352 -7.65 16.63 29.19
CA THR A 352 -6.52 16.39 30.08
C THR A 352 -5.71 15.16 29.66
N PRO A 353 -4.36 15.17 29.83
CA PRO A 353 -3.49 14.02 29.53
C PRO A 353 -3.67 12.81 30.48
N SER A 354 -4.61 12.88 31.43
CA SER A 354 -4.89 11.81 32.39
C SER A 354 -5.87 10.76 31.88
N VAL A 355 -6.37 10.90 30.64
CA VAL A 355 -7.27 9.97 29.96
C VAL A 355 -6.70 9.69 28.58
N SER A 356 -6.52 8.41 28.22
CA SER A 356 -6.25 7.98 26.85
C SER A 356 -7.48 7.29 26.27
N LEU A 357 -7.74 7.52 24.99
CA LEU A 357 -8.78 6.79 24.26
C LEU A 357 -8.16 5.50 23.72
N GLU A 358 -8.79 4.37 24.04
CA GLU A 358 -8.33 3.04 23.62
C GLU A 358 -9.16 2.48 22.46
N ALA A 359 -10.48 2.70 22.49
CA ALA A 359 -11.37 2.20 21.44
C ALA A 359 -12.70 2.97 21.38
N ILE A 360 -13.31 2.98 20.19
CA ILE A 360 -14.68 3.46 19.96
C ILE A 360 -15.43 2.38 19.18
N ARG A 361 -16.68 2.08 19.58
CA ARG A 361 -17.54 1.08 18.93
C ARG A 361 -18.98 1.56 18.86
N PHE A 362 -19.65 1.31 17.75
CA PHE A 362 -21.10 1.48 17.63
C PHE A 362 -21.78 0.18 18.06
N GLU A 363 -22.72 0.25 19.01
CA GLU A 363 -23.41 -0.94 19.51
C GLU A 363 -24.47 -1.45 18.52
N ASP A 364 -24.99 -0.57 17.67
CA ASP A 364 -26.01 -0.86 16.65
C ASP A 364 -25.60 -0.39 15.24
N ARG A 365 -26.32 -0.88 14.22
CA ARG A 365 -26.13 -0.42 12.83
C ARG A 365 -26.59 1.03 12.67
N ILE A 366 -25.70 1.85 12.11
CA ILE A 366 -25.96 3.26 11.76
C ILE A 366 -27.08 3.36 10.72
N ARG A 367 -28.09 4.19 10.98
CA ARG A 367 -29.19 4.49 10.05
C ARG A 367 -29.49 6.00 10.07
N PRO A 368 -29.65 6.65 8.90
CA PRO A 368 -30.04 8.05 8.84
C PRO A 368 -31.30 8.34 9.67
N GLY A 369 -31.29 9.42 10.46
CA GLY A 369 -32.41 9.85 11.31
C GLY A 369 -32.68 9.01 12.56
N GLU A 370 -31.89 7.96 12.84
CA GLU A 370 -31.97 7.17 14.08
C GLU A 370 -30.85 7.55 15.06
N SER A 371 -31.06 7.28 16.36
CA SER A 371 -29.99 7.38 17.36
C SER A 371 -29.23 6.07 17.46
N VAL A 372 -27.91 6.13 17.53
CA VAL A 372 -27.03 4.97 17.73
C VAL A 372 -26.24 5.13 19.03
N ASP A 373 -26.12 4.05 19.79
CA ASP A 373 -25.30 4.02 20.99
C ASP A 373 -23.82 3.84 20.62
N VAL A 374 -22.97 4.75 21.08
CA VAL A 374 -21.52 4.74 20.85
C VAL A 374 -20.81 4.43 22.16
N ALA A 375 -20.17 3.26 22.22
CA ALA A 375 -19.33 2.83 23.31
C ALA A 375 -17.91 3.38 23.16
N ILE A 376 -17.47 4.16 24.12
CA ILE A 376 -16.13 4.77 24.19
C ILE A 376 -15.36 4.07 25.30
N THR A 377 -14.22 3.48 24.99
CA THR A 377 -13.31 2.87 25.97
C THR A 377 -12.12 3.79 26.21
N ILE A 378 -11.94 4.16 27.46
CA ILE A 378 -10.81 4.96 27.91
C ILE A 378 -9.91 4.14 28.82
N ASP A 379 -8.62 4.41 28.79
CA ASP A 379 -7.68 4.05 29.84
C ASP A 379 -7.41 5.30 30.69
N ALA A 380 -7.57 5.19 32.01
CA ALA A 380 -7.32 6.29 32.93
C ALA A 380 -7.00 5.80 34.34
N ALA A 381 -6.50 6.69 35.21
CA ALA A 381 -6.31 6.38 36.62
C ALA A 381 -7.66 6.12 37.33
N PRO A 382 -7.69 5.43 38.48
CA PRO A 382 -8.94 5.21 39.22
C PRO A 382 -9.64 6.53 39.57
N GLY A 383 -10.93 6.62 39.22
CA GLY A 383 -11.69 7.86 39.33
C GLY A 383 -12.95 7.87 38.47
N THR A 384 -13.68 8.99 38.50
CA THR A 384 -14.89 9.17 37.69
C THR A 384 -14.65 10.23 36.61
N TYR A 385 -15.00 9.87 35.38
CA TYR A 385 -14.76 10.64 34.17
C TYR A 385 -16.08 10.90 33.44
N TRP A 386 -16.16 12.04 32.79
CA TRP A 386 -17.24 12.33 31.85
C TRP A 386 -16.74 12.11 30.43
N LEU A 387 -17.62 11.62 29.57
CA LEU A 387 -17.39 11.45 28.13
C LEU A 387 -18.58 12.04 27.40
N ALA A 388 -18.35 12.81 26.34
CA ALA A 388 -19.38 13.43 25.53
C ALA A 388 -19.11 13.23 24.05
N ILE A 389 -20.18 13.10 23.28
CA ILE A 389 -20.16 13.23 21.83
C ILE A 389 -21.15 14.33 21.48
N ASP A 390 -20.67 15.40 20.86
CA ASP A 390 -21.45 16.61 20.60
C ASP A 390 -22.11 17.18 21.88
N ASP A 391 -23.45 17.24 21.93
CA ASP A 391 -24.22 17.74 23.08
C ASP A 391 -24.62 16.65 24.10
N GLU A 392 -24.42 15.37 23.76
CA GLU A 392 -24.80 14.22 24.60
C GLU A 392 -23.62 13.75 25.45
N ARG A 393 -23.87 13.42 26.72
CA ARG A 393 -22.82 13.12 27.70
C ARG A 393 -23.17 11.96 28.61
N THR A 394 -22.18 11.12 28.87
CA THR A 394 -22.22 10.02 29.83
C THR A 394 -21.13 10.17 30.89
N THR A 395 -21.18 9.29 31.89
CA THR A 395 -20.18 9.22 32.97
C THR A 395 -19.71 7.79 33.11
N VAL A 396 -18.40 7.62 33.20
CA VAL A 396 -17.75 6.32 33.38
C VAL A 396 -16.88 6.35 34.64
N SER A 397 -16.85 5.25 35.39
CA SER A 397 -15.98 5.10 36.56
C SER A 397 -14.92 4.06 36.27
N VAL A 398 -13.67 4.41 36.52
CA VAL A 398 -12.54 3.48 36.54
C VAL A 398 -12.36 3.03 37.98
N ASP A 399 -12.62 1.77 38.24
CA ASP A 399 -12.47 1.18 39.56
C ASP A 399 -10.99 0.94 39.90
N VAL A 400 -10.68 0.85 41.21
CA VAL A 400 -9.33 0.51 41.68
C VAL A 400 -9.11 -0.98 41.46
N ASP A 401 -8.17 -1.34 40.59
CA ASP A 401 -7.76 -2.74 40.44
C ASP A 401 -7.01 -3.21 41.70
N GLU A 402 -7.32 -4.41 42.19
CA GLU A 402 -6.65 -5.03 43.34
C GLU A 402 -5.21 -5.47 43.00
N ASN A 403 -4.81 -5.43 41.71
CA ASN A 403 -3.53 -5.93 41.19
C ASN A 403 -2.40 -4.88 41.01
N GLU A 404 -2.47 -3.72 41.69
CA GLU A 404 -1.43 -2.66 41.66
C GLU A 404 -1.21 -1.95 40.30
N GLU A 405 -2.13 -2.04 39.34
CA GLU A 405 -2.05 -1.23 38.11
C GLU A 405 -2.46 0.22 38.38
N SER A 406 -1.69 1.17 37.82
CA SER A 406 -1.87 2.61 38.06
C SER A 406 -2.99 3.23 37.22
N ARG A 407 -3.48 2.51 36.20
CA ARG A 407 -4.51 2.89 35.23
C ARG A 407 -5.30 1.65 34.81
N ALA A 408 -6.56 1.80 34.42
CA ALA A 408 -7.39 0.71 33.95
C ALA A 408 -8.42 1.20 32.93
N ASN A 409 -8.89 0.24 32.11
CA ASN A 409 -9.89 0.51 31.08
C ASN A 409 -11.29 0.64 31.66
N ALA A 410 -12.05 1.62 31.18
CA ALA A 410 -13.47 1.70 31.42
C ALA A 410 -14.23 2.16 30.16
N THR A 411 -15.43 1.61 29.97
CA THR A 411 -16.26 1.88 28.80
C THR A 411 -17.51 2.66 29.22
N GLY A 412 -17.78 3.77 28.54
CA GLY A 412 -19.02 4.55 28.67
C GLY A 412 -19.75 4.63 27.34
N THR A 413 -21.08 4.49 27.38
CA THR A 413 -21.94 4.57 26.18
C THR A 413 -22.61 5.93 26.11
N VAL A 414 -22.54 6.57 24.93
CA VAL A 414 -23.19 7.86 24.61
C VAL A 414 -24.14 7.66 23.43
N PRO A 415 -25.45 7.95 23.56
CA PRO A 415 -26.37 7.94 22.43
C PRO A 415 -26.10 9.13 21.51
N VAL A 416 -26.01 8.90 20.20
CA VAL A 416 -25.77 9.95 19.21
C VAL A 416 -26.86 9.95 18.16
N SER A 417 -27.48 11.11 17.93
CA SER A 417 -28.52 11.27 16.91
C SER A 417 -27.91 11.54 15.54
N LEU A 418 -28.28 10.73 14.55
CA LEU A 418 -27.79 10.87 13.19
C LEU A 418 -28.70 11.81 12.38
N PRO A 419 -28.16 12.59 11.43
CA PRO A 419 -28.96 13.42 10.54
C PRO A 419 -29.83 12.57 9.61
N ASP A 420 -30.95 13.15 9.14
CA ASP A 420 -31.92 12.48 8.25
C ASP A 420 -31.35 12.12 6.87
N GLU A 421 -30.33 12.87 6.42
CA GLU A 421 -29.53 12.60 5.24
C GLU A 421 -28.07 12.47 5.68
N LEU A 422 -27.44 11.33 5.38
CA LEU A 422 -26.01 11.11 5.65
C LEU A 422 -25.24 11.53 4.40
N GLU A 423 -24.33 12.50 4.53
CA GLU A 423 -23.28 12.74 3.55
C GLU A 423 -22.25 11.59 3.59
N ASP A 424 -21.36 11.50 2.60
CA ASP A 424 -20.29 10.48 2.56
C ASP A 424 -19.34 10.52 3.78
N ARG A 425 -19.44 11.56 4.62
CA ARG A 425 -18.67 11.70 5.86
C ARG A 425 -19.50 12.24 7.02
N ILE A 426 -19.46 11.54 8.16
CA ILE A 426 -19.99 12.03 9.44
C ILE A 426 -18.82 12.27 10.39
N THR A 427 -18.78 13.43 11.05
CA THR A 427 -17.74 13.75 12.03
C THR A 427 -18.33 13.80 13.43
N PHE A 428 -17.81 12.96 14.32
CA PHE A 428 -18.12 13.00 15.74
C PHE A 428 -16.99 13.67 16.50
N ARG A 429 -17.31 14.65 17.34
CA ARG A 429 -16.33 15.23 18.27
C ARG A 429 -16.51 14.61 19.65
N ILE A 430 -15.54 13.80 20.05
CA ILE A 430 -15.55 13.16 21.37
C ILE A 430 -14.78 14.05 22.34
N ARG A 431 -15.38 14.34 23.50
CA ARG A 431 -14.71 15.04 24.60
C ARG A 431 -14.74 14.21 25.88
N GLY A 432 -13.75 14.42 26.74
CA GLY A 432 -13.74 13.74 28.02
C GLY A 432 -12.70 14.25 28.99
N GLY A 433 -12.96 14.02 30.27
CA GLY A 433 -12.06 14.43 31.36
C GLY A 433 -12.57 13.99 32.73
N PRO A 434 -11.79 14.19 33.81
CA PRO A 434 -12.24 13.92 35.17
C PRO A 434 -13.50 14.72 35.50
N ILE A 435 -14.47 14.16 36.25
CA ILE A 435 -15.67 14.91 36.65
C ILE A 435 -15.34 16.26 37.32
N GLY A 436 -14.21 16.34 38.03
CA GLY A 436 -13.76 17.57 38.69
C GLY A 436 -13.37 18.71 37.74
N THR A 437 -13.21 18.46 36.43
CA THR A 437 -12.94 19.50 35.41
C THR A 437 -14.20 20.13 34.84
N LEU A 438 -15.40 19.56 35.12
CA LEU A 438 -16.68 20.15 34.76
C LEU A 438 -16.98 21.37 35.64
N ALA A 439 -16.63 22.57 35.16
CA ALA A 439 -17.01 23.84 35.79
C ALA A 439 -18.34 24.37 35.25
#